data_AF-A0A6S6SYY2-F1
#
_entry.id   AF-A0A6S6SYY2-F1
#
_cell.length_a   1.000
_cell.length_b   1.000
_cell.length_c   1.000
_cell.angle_alpha   90.00
_cell.angle_beta   90.00
_cell.angle_gamma   90.00
#
_symmetry.space_group_name_H-M   'P 1'
#
loop_
_entity.id
_entity.type
_entity.pdbx_description
1 polymer ?
#
loop_
_entity_poly.entity_id
_entity_poly.type
_entity_poly.pdbx_seq_one_letter_code
_entity_poly.pdbx_strand_id
1 'polypeptide(L)' 'MTIITKFVTLVKKIFYFYVEGFKNMKIGKRLWAIIGIKFLLFFILMKIFFFPNLLKENFSNDTQRANHILEKLTKEQQ' A
#
# COMPACT_ATOMS: atom_id res chain seq x y z
N MET A 1 7.51 -31.53 -26.86
CA MET A 1 8.57 -30.59 -26.39
C MET A 1 8.53 -29.21 -27.06
N THR A 2 7.84 -29.02 -28.19
CA THR A 2 7.81 -27.75 -28.96
C THR A 2 6.73 -26.74 -28.54
N ILE A 3 5.66 -27.18 -27.88
CA ILE A 3 4.55 -26.28 -27.47
C ILE A 3 4.97 -25.41 -26.28
N ILE A 4 5.62 -26.01 -25.29
CA ILE A 4 6.06 -25.32 -24.06
C ILE A 4 7.13 -24.26 -24.41
N THR A 5 8.07 -24.58 -25.29
CA THR A 5 9.10 -23.63 -25.70
C THR A 5 8.52 -22.45 -26.48
N LYS A 6 7.57 -22.69 -27.39
CA LYS A 6 6.84 -21.61 -28.10
C LYS A 6 6.09 -20.70 -27.12
N PHE A 7 5.41 -21.26 -26.13
CA PHE A 7 4.72 -20.48 -25.11
C PHE A 7 5.69 -19.62 -24.27
N VAL A 8 6.80 -20.20 -23.80
CA VAL A 8 7.83 -19.46 -23.06
C VAL A 8 8.43 -18.34 -23.90
N THR A 9 8.68 -18.55 -25.19
CA THR A 9 9.18 -17.49 -26.08
C THR A 9 8.16 -16.36 -26.29
N LEU A 10 6.87 -16.69 -26.36
CA LEU A 10 5.80 -15.71 -26.52
C LEU A 10 5.67 -14.83 -25.27
N VAL A 11 5.66 -15.44 -24.08
CA VAL A 11 5.65 -14.72 -22.80
C VAL A 11 6.88 -13.82 -22.66
N LYS A 12 8.08 -14.33 -22.99
CA LYS A 12 9.30 -13.52 -23.01
C LYS A 12 9.16 -12.31 -23.93
N LYS A 13 8.63 -12.50 -25.14
CA LYS A 13 8.44 -11.40 -26.11
C LYS A 13 7.47 -10.33 -25.61
N ILE A 14 6.37 -10.73 -24.99
CA ILE A 14 5.39 -9.81 -24.38
C ILE A 14 6.04 -9.03 -23.22
N PHE A 15 6.80 -9.72 -22.37
CA PHE A 15 7.52 -9.09 -21.27
C PHE A 15 8.52 -8.04 -21.77
N TYR A 16 9.38 -8.40 -22.73
CA TYR A 16 10.33 -7.45 -23.31
C TYR A 16 9.63 -6.28 -23.99
N PHE A 17 8.52 -6.51 -24.71
CA PHE A 17 7.74 -5.43 -25.30
C PHE A 17 7.21 -4.43 -24.26
N TYR A 18 6.68 -4.92 -23.13
CA TYR A 18 6.19 -4.05 -22.06
C TYR A 18 7.32 -3.27 -21.39
N VAL A 19 8.43 -3.95 -21.06
CA VAL A 19 9.60 -3.33 -20.43
C VAL A 19 10.22 -2.29 -21.36
N GLU A 20 10.38 -2.61 -22.64
CA GLU A 20 10.97 -1.73 -23.64
C GLU A 20 10.04 -0.55 -23.96
N GLY A 21 8.75 -0.80 -24.11
CA GLY A 21 7.73 0.24 -24.25
C GLY A 21 7.75 1.21 -23.07
N PHE A 22 7.72 0.69 -21.84
CA PHE A 22 7.77 1.52 -20.64
C PHE A 22 9.09 2.30 -20.51
N LYS A 23 10.23 1.67 -20.85
CA LYS A 23 11.55 2.33 -20.85
C LYS A 23 11.63 3.47 -21.85
N ASN A 24 11.01 3.34 -23.02
CA ASN A 24 11.05 4.37 -24.07
C ASN A 24 9.94 5.43 -23.93
N MET A 25 8.96 5.23 -23.06
CA MET A 25 7.89 6.19 -22.81
C MET A 25 8.32 7.36 -21.92
N LYS A 26 8.13 8.61 -22.40
CA LYS A 26 8.32 9.83 -21.59
C LYS A 26 7.07 10.18 -20.78
N ILE A 27 5.89 10.17 -21.41
CA ILE A 27 4.60 10.48 -20.76
C ILE A 27 4.22 9.40 -19.73
N GLY A 28 4.36 8.12 -20.09
CA GLY A 28 3.93 7.00 -19.23
C GLY A 28 4.67 6.97 -17.90
N LYS A 29 5.99 7.22 -17.90
CA LYS A 29 6.78 7.33 -16.66
C LYS A 29 6.32 8.47 -15.77
N ARG A 30 6.02 9.64 -16.36
CA ARG A 30 5.49 10.78 -15.61
C ARG A 30 4.13 10.47 -15.00
N LEU A 31 3.26 9.78 -15.74
CA LEU A 31 1.94 9.38 -15.24
C LEU A 31 2.05 8.35 -14.12
N TRP A 32 2.93 7.36 -14.25
CA TRP A 32 3.22 6.40 -13.18
C TRP A 32 3.78 7.06 -11.92
N ALA A 33 4.65 8.07 -12.07
CA ALA A 33 5.13 8.87 -10.95
C ALA A 33 3.98 9.61 -10.26
N ILE A 34 3.06 10.22 -11.03
CA ILE A 34 1.87 10.88 -10.50
C ILE A 34 0.99 9.88 -9.73
N ILE A 35 0.75 8.69 -10.28
CA ILE A 35 -0.02 7.63 -9.63
C ILE A 35 0.65 7.21 -8.31
N GLY A 36 1.96 6.98 -8.32
CA GLY A 36 2.72 6.63 -7.11
C GLY A 36 2.64 7.69 -6.02
N ILE A 37 2.81 8.96 -6.38
CA ILE A 37 2.66 10.09 -5.46
C ILE A 37 1.23 10.16 -4.91
N LYS A 38 0.22 10.07 -5.78
CA LYS A 38 -1.19 10.12 -5.38
C LYS A 38 -1.55 8.98 -4.43
N PHE A 39 -1.00 7.78 -4.66
CA PHE A 39 -1.22 6.63 -3.80
C PHE A 39 -0.57 6.83 -2.42
N LEU A 40 0.65 7.37 -2.37
CA LEU A 40 1.31 7.73 -1.11
C LEU A 40 0.52 8.80 -0.34
N LEU A 41 0.07 9.85 -1.03
CA LEU A 41 -0.76 10.90 -0.44
C LEU A 41 -2.08 10.34 0.10
N PHE A 42 -2.75 9.47 -0.66
CA PHE A 42 -3.97 8.82 -0.22
C PHE A 42 -3.73 7.98 1.04
N PHE A 43 -2.63 7.24 1.11
CA PHE A 43 -2.25 6.49 2.31
C PHE A 43 -2.02 7.38 3.53
N ILE A 44 -1.34 8.53 3.35
CA ILE A 44 -1.11 9.50 4.43
C ILE A 44 -2.42 10.14 4.89
N LEU A 45 -3.27 10.58 3.96
CA LEU A 45 -4.57 11.17 4.27
C LEU A 45 -5.46 10.16 5.01
N MET A 46 -5.53 8.92 4.51
CA MET A 46 -6.25 7.84 5.17
C MET A 46 -5.69 7.59 6.56
N LYS A 47 -4.37 7.55 6.74
CA LYS A 47 -3.76 7.37 8.07
C LYS A 47 -4.20 8.48 9.03
N ILE A 48 -4.11 9.74 8.63
CA ILE A 48 -4.45 10.87 9.51
C ILE A 48 -5.95 10.94 9.80
N PHE A 49 -6.79 10.64 8.81
CA PHE A 49 -8.25 10.70 8.96
C PHE A 49 -8.83 9.51 9.72
N PHE A 50 -8.35 8.29 9.46
CA PHE A 50 -8.84 7.07 10.11
C PHE A 50 -8.14 6.77 11.45
N PHE A 51 -6.94 7.31 11.68
CA PHE A 51 -6.20 7.16 12.94
C PHE A 51 -5.81 8.53 13.52
N PRO A 52 -6.80 9.35 13.95
CA PRO A 52 -6.48 10.50 14.78
C PRO A 52 -5.76 10.04 16.05
N ASN A 53 -5.04 10.94 16.72
CA ASN A 53 -4.33 10.65 17.98
C ASN A 53 -5.32 10.44 19.15
N LEU A 54 -6.29 9.54 19.01
CA LEU A 54 -7.33 9.18 19.99
C LEU A 54 -6.72 8.85 21.36
N LEU A 55 -5.51 8.30 21.33
CA LEU A 55 -4.78 7.86 22.50
C LEU A 55 -4.22 9.02 23.32
N LYS A 56 -3.78 10.12 22.69
CA LYS A 56 -3.06 11.21 23.37
C LYS A 56 -3.96 12.27 24.00
N GLU A 57 -5.23 12.30 23.63
CA GLU A 57 -6.13 13.40 24.01
C GLU A 57 -6.64 13.29 25.45
N ASN A 58 -6.68 12.08 26.04
CA ASN A 58 -7.37 11.84 27.33
C ASN A 58 -6.50 11.24 28.45
N PHE A 59 -5.22 10.91 28.21
CA PHE A 59 -4.38 10.23 29.22
C PHE A 59 -2.95 10.77 29.28
N SER A 60 -2.53 11.16 30.49
CA SER A 60 -1.21 11.72 30.81
C SER A 60 -0.10 10.67 30.93
N ASN A 61 -0.43 9.40 31.16
CA ASN A 61 0.53 8.31 31.35
C ASN A 61 0.21 7.11 30.44
N ASP A 62 1.22 6.61 29.71
CA ASP A 62 1.11 5.48 28.77
C ASP A 62 0.63 4.17 29.44
N THR A 63 1.00 3.95 30.70
CA THR A 63 0.59 2.75 31.45
C THR A 63 -0.89 2.72 31.79
N GLN A 64 -1.48 3.85 32.20
CA GLN A 64 -2.93 3.95 32.44
C GLN A 64 -3.74 3.77 31.15
N ARG A 65 -3.23 4.32 30.05
CA ARG A 65 -3.83 4.20 28.71
C ARG A 65 -3.89 2.74 28.24
N ALA A 66 -2.79 1.99 28.38
CA ALA A 66 -2.76 0.58 28.01
C ALA A 66 -3.78 -0.26 28.81
N ASN A 67 -3.88 -0.03 30.12
CA ASN A 67 -4.82 -0.72 30.99
C ASN A 67 -6.29 -0.44 30.63
N HIS A 68 -6.64 0.81 30.29
CA HIS A 68 -8.01 1.17 29.89
C HIS A 68 -8.46 0.50 28.59
N ILE A 69 -7.56 0.39 27.60
CA ILE A 69 -7.83 -0.27 26.32
C ILE A 69 -7.99 -1.78 26.53
N LEU A 70 -7.11 -2.39 27.34
CA LEU A 70 -7.21 -3.81 27.70
C LEU A 70 -8.55 -4.14 28.37
N GLU A 71 -9.02 -3.28 29.28
CA GLU A 71 -10.31 -3.46 29.94
C GLU A 71 -11.48 -3.38 28.93
N LYS A 72 -11.45 -2.42 28.00
CA LYS A 72 -12.48 -2.26 26.96
C LYS A 72 -12.52 -3.45 25.99
N LEU A 73 -11.36 -3.91 25.51
CA LEU A 73 -11.26 -5.08 24.62
C LEU A 73 -11.71 -6.38 25.31
N THR A 74 -11.48 -6.51 26.63
CA THR A 74 -11.90 -7.69 27.38
C THR A 74 -13.41 -7.68 27.67
N LYS A 75 -14.01 -6.50 27.91
CA LYS A 75 -15.45 -6.36 28.17
C LYS A 75 -16.32 -6.44 26.92
N GLU A 76 -15.85 -5.98 25.76
CA GLU A 76 -16.61 -6.08 24.49
C GLU A 76 -16.62 -7.51 23.91
N GLN A 77 -15.78 -8.42 24.41
CA GLN A 77 -15.76 -9.84 23.99
C GLN A 77 -16.70 -10.75 24.80
N GLN A 78 -17.60 -10.18 25.62
CA GLN A 78 -18.68 -10.91 26.29
C GLN A 78 -20.05 -10.56 25.74
#